data_AF-A0A2E8T1K3-F1
#
_entry.id   AF-A0A2E8T1K3-F1
#
_cell.length_a   1.000
_cell.length_b   1.000
_cell.length_c   1.000
_cell.angle_alpha   90.00
_cell.angle_beta   90.00
_cell.angle_gamma   90.00
#
_symmetry.space_group_name_H-M   'P 1'
#
loop_
_entity.id
_entity.type
_entity.pdbx_description
1 polymer ?
#
loop_
_entity_poly.entity_id
_entity_poly.type
_entity_poly.pdbx_seq_one_letter_code
_entity_poly.pdbx_strand_id
1 'polypeptide(L)'
;MRRIILMLGLAWSLSFPAAAHQCVLEGSTSEAIQSYNACKLDLATGQSGHGGDDQSEELARLKAENERLKARLADVRQRLLGLLGDL
;
A
#
# COMPACT_ATOMS: atom_id res chain seq x y z
N MET A 1 30.41 41.85 -16.57
CA MET A 1 30.79 41.43 -15.20
C MET A 1 29.59 40.97 -14.36
N ARG A 2 28.64 41.85 -14.01
CA ARG A 2 27.52 41.55 -13.08
C ARG A 2 26.52 40.48 -13.57
N ARG A 3 26.33 40.33 -14.89
CA ARG A 3 25.47 39.29 -15.50
C ARG A 3 26.09 37.89 -15.51
N ILE A 4 27.42 37.79 -15.53
CA ILE A 4 28.13 36.50 -15.53
C ILE A 4 28.09 35.88 -14.14
N ILE A 5 28.21 36.71 -13.10
CA ILE A 5 28.10 36.29 -11.69
C ILE A 5 26.69 35.73 -11.39
N LEU A 6 25.65 36.34 -11.97
CA LEU A 6 24.26 35.89 -11.78
C LEU A 6 24.00 34.50 -12.41
N MET A 7 24.65 34.19 -13.53
CA MET A 7 24.50 32.90 -14.22
C MET A 7 25.33 31.78 -13.58
N LEU A 8 26.48 32.11 -12.97
CA LEU A 8 27.28 31.13 -12.24
C LEU A 8 26.59 30.64 -10.95
N GLY A 9 25.84 31.53 -10.27
CA GLY A 9 25.10 31.18 -9.05
C GLY A 9 23.92 30.23 -9.29
N LEU A 10 23.31 30.27 -10.48
CA LEU A 10 22.15 29.45 -10.81
C LEU A 10 22.51 27.98 -11.13
N ALA A 11 23.75 27.72 -11.52
CA ALA A 11 24.22 26.37 -11.85
C ALA A 11 24.55 25.51 -10.62
N TRP A 12 24.72 26.11 -9.44
CA TRP A 12 25.09 25.40 -8.20
C TRP A 12 23.89 24.94 -7.37
N SER A 13 22.66 25.37 -7.69
CA SER A 13 21.46 25.06 -6.89
C SER A 13 20.68 23.82 -7.36
N LEU A 14 21.17 23.08 -8.36
CA LEU A 14 20.46 21.94 -8.96
C LEU A 14 20.96 20.55 -8.50
N SER A 15 21.94 20.50 -7.59
CA SER A 15 22.51 19.23 -7.11
C SER A 15 21.92 18.81 -5.76
N PHE A 16 20.61 18.65 -5.69
CA PHE A 16 20.00 17.89 -4.59
C PHE A 16 20.02 16.41 -5.01
N PRO A 17 20.66 15.50 -4.24
CA PRO A 17 20.47 14.09 -4.47
C PRO A 17 18.99 13.80 -4.23
N ALA A 18 18.26 13.45 -5.30
CA ALA A 18 16.96 12.82 -5.15
C ALA A 18 17.20 11.59 -4.26
N ALA A 19 16.60 11.57 -3.07
CA ALA A 19 16.72 10.46 -2.14
C ALA A 19 16.00 9.25 -2.76
N ALA A 20 16.72 8.48 -3.58
CA ALA A 20 16.28 7.15 -3.95
C ALA A 20 16.29 6.33 -2.64
N HIS A 21 15.12 5.90 -2.18
CA HIS A 21 15.03 5.00 -1.03
C HIS A 21 15.96 3.80 -1.26
N GLN A 22 17.01 3.69 -0.45
CA GLN A 22 17.92 2.56 -0.50
C GLN A 22 17.25 1.41 0.25
N CYS A 23 16.87 0.34 -0.46
CA CYS A 23 16.35 -0.87 0.16
C CYS A 23 17.50 -1.57 0.91
N VAL A 24 17.38 -1.68 2.24
CA VAL A 24 18.38 -2.33 3.10
C VAL A 24 17.76 -3.57 3.74
N LEU A 25 18.50 -4.68 3.75
CA LEU A 25 18.06 -5.92 4.39
C LEU A 25 18.42 -5.88 5.88
N GLU A 26 17.42 -5.71 6.73
CA GLU A 26 17.58 -5.61 8.19
C GLU A 26 17.42 -6.97 8.88
N GLY A 27 18.36 -7.88 8.63
CA GLY A 27 18.42 -9.20 9.28
C GLY A 27 17.98 -10.37 8.39
N SER A 28 17.65 -11.49 9.03
CA SER A 28 17.40 -12.79 8.35
C SER A 28 16.03 -13.40 8.64
N THR A 29 15.15 -12.67 9.31
CA THR A 29 13.76 -13.13 9.54
C THR A 29 12.96 -13.10 8.23
N SER A 30 11.89 -13.87 8.17
CA SER A 30 11.00 -13.91 7.01
C SER A 30 10.43 -12.52 6.71
N GLU A 31 10.08 -11.78 7.76
CA GLU A 31 9.53 -10.43 7.68
C GLU A 31 10.55 -9.42 7.13
N ALA A 32 11.81 -9.51 7.57
CA ALA A 32 12.89 -8.65 7.08
C ALA A 32 13.22 -8.90 5.60
N ILE A 33 13.16 -10.17 5.17
CA ILE A 33 13.36 -10.55 3.77
C ILE A 33 12.19 -10.04 2.91
N GLN A 34 10.95 -10.17 3.42
CA GLN A 34 9.76 -9.75 2.70
C GLN A 34 9.71 -8.23 2.51
N SER A 35 10.05 -7.45 3.55
CA SER A 35 10.10 -5.98 3.47
C SER A 35 11.18 -5.49 2.49
N TYR A 36 12.36 -6.12 2.51
CA TYR A 36 13.43 -5.82 1.55
C TYR A 36 13.01 -6.12 0.11
N ASN A 37 12.40 -7.28 -0.13
CA ASN A 37 11.95 -7.68 -1.47
C ASN A 37 10.84 -6.78 -2.00
N ALA A 38 9.90 -6.35 -1.14
CA ALA A 38 8.86 -5.39 -1.51
C ALA A 38 9.47 -4.06 -1.95
N CYS A 39 10.37 -3.49 -1.15
CA CYS A 39 11.08 -2.27 -1.50
C CYS A 39 11.84 -2.40 -2.84
N LYS A 40 12.54 -3.52 -3.04
CA LYS A 40 13.30 -3.77 -4.28
C LYS A 40 12.38 -3.87 -5.50
N LEU A 41 11.20 -4.48 -5.33
CA LEU A 41 10.19 -4.57 -6.38
C LEU A 41 9.66 -3.18 -6.75
N ASP A 42 9.32 -2.37 -5.76
CA ASP A 42 8.82 -1.01 -5.95
C ASP A 42 9.84 -0.11 -6.67
N LEU A 43 11.12 -0.26 -6.32
CA LEU A 43 12.22 0.44 -6.99
C LEU A 43 12.39 -0.02 -8.45
N ALA A 44 12.21 -1.31 -8.72
CA ALA A 44 12.33 -1.88 -10.06
C ALA A 44 11.13 -1.51 -10.96
N THR A 45 9.92 -1.39 -10.40
CA THR A 45 8.70 -1.04 -11.13
C THR A 45 8.45 0.46 -11.21
N GLY A 46 9.26 1.29 -10.53
CA GLY A 46 9.04 2.73 -10.45
C GLY A 46 7.78 3.10 -9.66
N GLN A 47 7.22 2.16 -8.90
CA GLN A 47 6.05 2.36 -8.06
C GLN A 47 6.45 2.79 -6.65
N SER A 48 7.23 3.85 -6.54
CA SER A 48 7.30 4.60 -5.29
C SER A 48 5.97 5.33 -5.08
N GLY A 49 4.96 4.65 -4.51
CA GLY A 49 3.85 5.33 -3.82
C GLY A 49 2.51 5.55 -4.55
N HIS A 50 2.15 4.78 -5.58
CA HIS A 50 0.81 4.91 -6.22
C HIS A 50 0.05 3.58 -6.34
N GLY A 51 -0.22 2.94 -5.19
CA GLY A 51 -1.22 1.87 -5.08
C GLY A 51 -2.40 2.20 -4.15
N GLY A 52 -2.48 3.44 -3.65
CA GLY A 52 -3.41 3.82 -2.58
C GLY A 52 -4.89 3.87 -3.00
N ASP A 53 -5.18 4.38 -4.20
CA ASP A 53 -6.57 4.57 -4.64
C ASP A 53 -7.24 3.23 -4.95
N ASP A 54 -6.55 2.34 -5.66
CA ASP A 54 -7.06 1.00 -6.03
C ASP A 54 -7.26 0.10 -4.79
N GLN A 55 -6.39 0.23 -3.78
CA GLN A 55 -6.55 -0.47 -2.50
C GLN A 55 -7.74 0.05 -1.70
N SER A 56 -8.07 1.35 -1.78
CA SER A 56 -9.18 1.93 -1.03
C SER A 56 -10.55 1.46 -1.57
N GLU A 57 -10.68 1.36 -2.89
CA GLU A 57 -11.87 0.85 -3.56
C GLU A 57 -12.06 -0.65 -3.31
N GLU A 58 -10.98 -1.43 -3.42
CA GLU A 58 -10.98 -2.85 -3.12
C GLU A 58 -11.37 -3.12 -1.66
N LEU A 59 -10.83 -2.32 -0.72
CA LEU A 59 -11.18 -2.44 0.69
C LEU A 59 -12.65 -2.07 0.97
N ALA A 60 -13.18 -1.07 0.28
CA ALA A 60 -14.60 -0.70 0.38
C ALA A 60 -15.51 -1.82 -0.16
N ARG A 61 -15.13 -2.42 -1.31
CA ARG A 61 -15.83 -3.57 -1.90
C ARG A 61 -15.85 -4.77 -0.95
N LEU A 62 -14.69 -5.14 -0.42
CA LEU A 62 -14.55 -6.26 0.52
C LEU A 62 -15.34 -6.06 1.81
N LYS A 63 -15.40 -4.82 2.33
CA LYS A 63 -16.25 -4.50 3.49
C LYS A 63 -17.74 -4.67 3.20
N ALA A 64 -18.21 -4.18 2.05
CA ALA A 64 -19.60 -4.33 1.64
C ALA A 64 -19.98 -5.81 1.45
N GLU A 65 -19.08 -6.60 0.86
CA GLU A 65 -19.27 -8.04 0.71
C GLU A 65 -19.31 -8.75 2.07
N ASN A 66 -18.41 -8.41 2.99
CA ASN A 66 -18.37 -9.01 4.33
C ASN A 66 -19.67 -8.77 5.11
N GLU A 67 -20.22 -7.56 5.05
CA GLU A 67 -21.51 -7.24 5.69
C GLU A 67 -22.67 -8.03 5.07
N ARG A 68 -22.69 -8.18 3.74
CA ARG A 68 -23.69 -9.02 3.06
C ARG A 68 -23.59 -10.48 3.48
N LEU A 69 -22.37 -11.01 3.61
CA LEU A 69 -22.13 -12.40 4.03
C LEU A 69 -22.56 -12.62 5.48
N LYS A 70 -22.26 -11.69 6.40
CA LYS A 70 -22.74 -11.75 7.78
C LYS A 70 -24.26 -11.78 7.87
N ALA A 71 -24.94 -10.93 7.09
CA ALA A 71 -26.40 -10.92 7.05
C ALA A 71 -26.98 -12.27 6.57
N ARG A 72 -26.39 -12.86 5.53
CA ARG A 72 -26.78 -14.20 5.05
C ARG A 72 -26.55 -15.28 6.09
N LEU A 73 -25.43 -15.23 6.80
CA LEU A 73 -25.11 -16.19 7.86
C LEU A 73 -26.11 -16.08 9.01
N ALA A 74 -26.50 -14.86 9.38
CA ALA A 74 -27.52 -14.62 10.41
C ALA A 74 -28.89 -15.19 10.00
N ASP A 75 -29.32 -15.00 8.75
CA ASP A 75 -30.56 -15.57 8.22
C ASP A 75 -30.53 -17.11 8.23
N VAL A 76 -29.45 -17.72 7.75
CA VAL A 76 -29.28 -19.18 7.80
C VAL A 76 -29.33 -19.69 9.24
N ARG A 77 -28.62 -19.04 10.15
CA ARG A 77 -28.64 -19.39 11.58
C ARG A 77 -30.06 -19.34 12.15
N GLN A 78 -30.82 -18.29 11.84
CA GLN A 78 -32.19 -18.14 12.34
C GLN A 78 -33.11 -19.24 11.81
N ARG A 79 -32.99 -19.58 10.52
CA ARG A 79 -33.75 -20.69 9.91
C ARG A 79 -33.43 -22.03 10.56
N LEU A 80 -32.15 -22.29 10.81
CA LEU A 80 -31.71 -23.52 11.50
C LEU A 80 -32.26 -23.60 12.92
N LEU A 81 -32.24 -22.49 13.67
CA LEU A 81 -32.83 -22.44 15.01
C LEU A 81 -34.35 -22.64 14.99
N GLY A 82 -35.05 -22.09 13.99
CA GLY A 82 -36.48 -22.35 13.79
C GLY A 82 -36.78 -23.83 13.59
N LEU A 83 -36.05 -24.48 12.67
CA LEU A 83 -36.20 -25.91 12.40
C LEU A 83 -35.89 -26.79 13.62
N LEU A 84 -34.95 -26.38 14.48
CA LEU A 84 -34.62 -27.08 15.72
C LEU A 84 -35.63 -26.84 16.85
N GLY A 85 -36.30 -25.67 16.86
CA GLY A 85 -37.33 -25.35 17.86
C GLY A 85 -38.71 -25.91 17.52
N ASP A 86 -38.95 -26.23 16.25
CA ASP A 86 -40.17 -26.90 15.77
C ASP A 86 -40.13 -28.44 15.92
N LEU A 87 -39.00 -29.00 16.40
CA LEU A 87 -38.78 -30.43 16.68
C LEU A 87 -38.98 -30.75 18.17
#